data_AF-A0A7Y2U2R1-F1
#
_entry.id   AF-A0A7Y2U2R1-F1
#
_cell.length_a   1.000
_cell.length_b   1.000
_cell.length_c   1.000
_cell.angle_alpha   90.00
_cell.angle_beta   90.00
_cell.angle_gamma   90.00
#
_symmetry.space_group_name_H-M   'P 1'
#
loop_
_entity.id
_entity.type
_entity.pdbx_description
1 polymer ?
#
loop_
_entity_poly.entity_id
_entity_poly.type
_entity_poly.pdbx_seq_one_letter_code
_entity_poly.pdbx_strand_id
1 'polypeptide(L)'
;FYYTHDSSTVLPIDTDGLVDGTTEQVAVEALLCVLDLVPDADVPVQGCVTDPATAVGIGDGTYFMVTLLARGEADCAGGSCNAEALVSEQVSNFGAAAGGRAPNVPLTTKSSFPPSGTAEVVANPNAGGVGVPVSVWMNANASCPNGAVIDPSSGSWATCEMNEWYETEAIPDDVACPGNCSCSSSEALSYTEANNHTYGIDLISDTDFPCDLFQFYFGIPRSEYETVKGYSQILSSCDSLGPDSAGIYWVTGSSCQINSNTKVGSPGAPVMLISAATETRLNGGAEIYGTLFITDVEDSAAELVSTGTNTVYGSVIVDGILGSYNGTFQVVWNENIANKAGTGGGLGSVLGGWSDFHRDWQ
;
A
#
# COMPACT_ATOMS: atom_id res chain seq x y z
N PHE A 1 3.78 1.16 25.18
CA PHE A 1 3.84 -0.15 25.85
C PHE A 1 5.25 -0.67 25.79
N TYR A 2 5.84 -1.10 26.90
CA TYR A 2 7.17 -1.69 26.83
C TYR A 2 7.05 -3.05 26.17
N TYR A 3 7.92 -3.32 25.21
CA TYR A 3 8.16 -4.68 24.76
C TYR A 3 8.64 -5.49 25.97
N THR A 4 8.09 -6.69 26.16
CA THR A 4 8.59 -7.61 27.19
C THR A 4 8.89 -8.95 26.57
N HIS A 5 10.09 -9.45 26.80
CA HIS A 5 10.51 -10.80 26.44
C HIS A 5 11.08 -11.45 27.69
N ASP A 6 10.58 -12.64 28.04
CA ASP A 6 10.97 -13.36 29.25
C ASP A 6 10.88 -12.52 30.54
N SER A 7 9.86 -11.65 30.63
CA SER A 7 9.66 -10.71 31.76
C SER A 7 10.75 -9.63 31.91
N SER A 8 11.57 -9.42 30.87
CA SER A 8 12.53 -8.31 30.75
C SER A 8 12.03 -7.30 29.71
N THR A 9 12.23 -6.01 29.97
CA THR A 9 12.03 -4.90 29.01
C THR A 9 13.26 -4.65 28.14
N VAL A 10 14.39 -5.26 28.51
CA VAL A 10 15.67 -5.16 27.79
C VAL A 10 15.60 -6.05 26.55
N LEU A 11 15.95 -5.48 25.41
CA LEU A 11 16.07 -6.21 24.15
C LEU A 11 17.21 -7.24 24.25
N PRO A 12 17.04 -8.46 23.71
CA PRO A 12 18.05 -9.52 23.75
C PRO A 12 19.16 -9.26 22.72
N ILE A 13 19.84 -8.13 22.84
CA ILE A 13 20.96 -7.71 21.98
C ILE A 13 22.23 -7.83 22.80
N ASP A 14 23.28 -8.43 22.23
CA ASP A 14 24.62 -8.47 22.82
C ASP A 14 25.28 -7.09 22.70
N THR A 15 24.92 -6.21 23.64
CA THR A 15 25.48 -4.86 23.71
C THR A 15 26.91 -4.87 24.20
N ASP A 16 27.29 -5.81 25.07
CA ASP A 16 28.65 -5.97 25.57
C ASP A 16 29.62 -6.40 24.45
N GLY A 17 29.15 -7.12 23.43
CA GLY A 17 29.91 -7.43 22.23
C GLY A 17 30.15 -6.24 21.28
N LEU A 18 29.47 -5.10 21.49
CA LEU A 18 29.59 -3.87 20.69
C LEU A 18 30.49 -2.81 21.35
N VAL A 19 30.77 -2.92 22.65
CA VAL A 19 31.60 -1.97 23.40
C VAL A 19 32.90 -2.68 23.83
N ASP A 20 34.05 -2.18 23.38
CA ASP A 20 35.38 -2.79 23.66
C ASP A 20 35.84 -2.68 25.13
N GLY A 21 34.97 -2.25 26.06
CA GLY A 21 35.30 -1.90 27.44
C GLY A 21 34.66 -2.82 28.49
N THR A 22 35.33 -3.02 29.64
CA THR A 22 34.83 -3.86 30.75
C THR A 22 34.19 -3.05 31.89
N THR A 23 34.06 -1.73 31.73
CA THR A 23 33.61 -0.77 32.75
C THR A 23 32.37 0.02 32.34
N GLU A 24 31.85 -0.31 31.17
CA GLU A 24 30.73 0.30 30.48
C GLU A 24 29.61 -0.73 30.41
N GLN A 25 28.37 -0.27 30.59
CA GLN A 25 27.18 -1.11 30.45
C GLN A 25 26.21 -0.41 29.52
N VAL A 26 25.61 -1.14 28.58
CA VAL A 26 24.60 -0.59 27.69
C VAL A 26 23.37 -1.48 27.73
N ALA A 27 22.23 -0.90 28.09
CA ALA A 27 20.93 -1.53 28.00
C ALA A 27 20.09 -0.85 26.92
N VAL A 28 19.40 -1.63 26.10
CA VAL A 28 18.46 -1.11 25.10
C VAL A 28 17.07 -1.64 25.40
N GLU A 29 16.10 -0.75 25.51
CA GLU A 29 14.68 -1.07 25.69
C GLU A 29 13.88 -0.57 24.48
N ALA A 30 12.72 -1.19 24.22
CA ALA A 30 11.80 -0.75 23.17
C ALA A 30 10.41 -0.47 23.73
N LEU A 31 9.84 0.67 23.34
CA LEU A 31 8.45 1.03 23.61
C LEU A 31 7.66 0.96 22.30
N LEU A 32 6.72 0.02 22.19
CA LEU A 32 5.76 -0.04 21.09
C LEU A 32 4.53 0.81 21.38
N CYS A 33 4.15 1.65 20.42
CA CYS A 33 2.93 2.43 20.39
C CYS A 33 2.21 2.12 19.06
N VAL A 34 1.09 1.41 19.12
CA VAL A 34 0.17 1.33 17.96
C VAL A 34 -0.53 2.68 17.86
N LEU A 35 -0.41 3.36 16.72
CA LEU A 35 -0.94 4.71 16.54
C LEU A 35 -2.44 4.66 16.24
N ASP A 36 -3.19 5.59 16.85
CA ASP A 36 -4.57 5.90 16.45
C ASP A 36 -4.54 6.98 15.36
N LEU A 37 -4.77 6.60 14.10
CA LEU A 37 -4.69 7.54 12.98
C LEU A 37 -6.08 7.93 12.46
N VAL A 38 -6.38 9.22 12.47
CA VAL A 38 -7.55 9.83 11.84
C VAL A 38 -7.06 10.74 10.70
N PRO A 39 -7.04 10.26 9.43
CA PRO A 39 -6.37 10.96 8.32
C PRO A 39 -6.84 12.40 8.09
N ASP A 40 -8.14 12.65 8.32
CA ASP A 40 -8.78 13.94 8.03
C ASP A 40 -8.83 14.91 9.23
N ALA A 41 -8.22 14.54 10.36
CA ALA A 41 -8.17 15.40 11.53
C ALA A 41 -7.03 16.44 11.43
N ASP A 42 -7.23 17.62 12.03
CA ASP A 42 -6.21 18.68 12.11
C ASP A 42 -4.88 18.17 12.71
N VAL A 43 -4.97 17.23 13.63
CA VAL A 43 -3.84 16.44 14.14
C VAL A 43 -4.17 14.98 13.83
N PRO A 44 -3.52 14.33 12.85
CA PRO A 44 -3.93 13.00 12.42
C PRO A 44 -3.74 11.90 13.47
N VAL A 45 -2.67 11.98 14.26
CA VAL A 45 -2.38 10.98 15.30
C VAL A 45 -3.08 11.36 16.60
N GLN A 46 -4.07 10.57 17.02
CA GLN A 46 -4.84 10.81 18.26
C GLN A 46 -4.17 10.23 19.51
N GLY A 47 -3.17 9.38 19.35
CA GLY A 47 -2.40 8.81 20.46
C GLY A 47 -1.97 7.36 20.21
N CYS A 48 -1.69 6.64 21.30
CA CYS A 48 -1.37 5.21 21.27
C CYS A 48 -2.60 4.39 21.68
N VAL A 49 -2.94 3.37 20.89
CA VAL A 49 -4.03 2.42 21.16
C VAL A 49 -3.49 1.15 21.81
N THR A 50 -4.26 0.59 22.75
CA THR A 50 -3.99 -0.72 23.37
C THR A 50 -4.92 -1.82 22.93
N ASP A 51 -6.15 -1.43 22.62
CA ASP A 51 -7.20 -2.28 22.15
C ASP A 51 -7.75 -1.67 20.86
N PRO A 52 -7.60 -2.34 19.70
CA PRO A 52 -8.12 -1.87 18.43
C PRO A 52 -9.60 -1.46 18.48
N ALA A 53 -10.40 -2.07 19.36
CA ALA A 53 -11.81 -1.73 19.53
C ALA A 53 -12.05 -0.34 20.15
N THR A 54 -11.01 0.28 20.71
CA THR A 54 -11.06 1.60 21.35
C THR A 54 -10.49 2.73 20.49
N ALA A 55 -9.99 2.41 19.30
CA ALA A 55 -9.45 3.40 18.37
C ALA A 55 -10.55 4.33 17.84
N VAL A 56 -10.22 5.62 17.69
CA VAL A 56 -11.10 6.62 17.06
C VAL A 56 -11.03 6.52 15.54
N GLY A 57 -9.85 6.20 15.00
CA GLY A 57 -9.61 5.93 13.59
C GLY A 57 -8.97 4.57 13.37
N ILE A 58 -7.87 4.55 12.61
CA ILE A 58 -7.12 3.33 12.30
C ILE A 58 -6.20 3.01 13.48
N GLY A 59 -6.55 1.99 14.28
CA GLY A 59 -5.76 1.52 15.43
C GLY A 59 -5.57 0.00 15.47
N ASP A 60 -5.61 -0.64 14.31
CA ASP A 60 -5.54 -2.10 14.13
C ASP A 60 -4.10 -2.66 14.06
N GLY A 61 -3.09 -1.84 14.36
CA GLY A 61 -1.68 -2.20 14.21
C GLY A 61 -1.07 -1.81 12.87
N THR A 62 -1.86 -1.26 11.96
CA THR A 62 -1.41 -0.78 10.64
C THR A 62 -0.36 0.33 10.74
N TYR A 63 -0.46 1.21 11.75
CA TYR A 63 0.52 2.24 12.05
C TYR A 63 1.06 2.05 13.47
N PHE A 64 2.38 2.07 13.62
CA PHE A 64 3.04 1.92 14.90
C PHE A 64 4.36 2.68 14.95
N MET A 65 4.66 3.17 16.15
CA MET A 65 5.93 3.79 16.49
C MET A 65 6.62 2.93 17.55
N VAL A 66 7.88 2.61 17.29
CA VAL A 66 8.82 2.01 18.22
C VAL A 66 9.78 3.09 18.70
N THR A 67 9.79 3.35 20.01
CA THR A 67 10.84 4.17 20.62
C THR A 67 11.89 3.23 21.19
N LEU A 68 13.09 3.25 20.60
CA LEU A 68 14.28 2.61 21.13
C LEU A 68 14.90 3.54 22.17
N LEU A 69 15.15 3.02 23.36
CA LEU A 69 15.75 3.73 24.48
C LEU A 69 17.03 3.01 24.84
N ALA A 70 18.18 3.63 24.57
CA ALA A 70 19.48 3.14 25.00
C ALA A 70 19.93 3.90 26.25
N ARG A 71 20.27 3.16 27.30
CA ARG A 71 20.93 3.65 28.50
C ARG A 71 22.36 3.15 28.49
N GLY A 72 23.31 4.07 28.37
CA GLY A 72 24.74 3.80 28.53
C GLY A 72 25.19 4.26 29.90
N GLU A 73 25.86 3.40 30.63
CA GLU A 73 26.47 3.68 31.93
C GLU A 73 27.98 3.47 31.82
N ALA A 74 28.76 4.33 32.46
CA ALA A 74 30.22 4.25 32.47
C ALA A 74 30.79 4.46 33.87
N ASP A 75 32.05 4.05 34.05
CA ASP A 75 32.74 3.99 35.34
C ASP A 75 32.00 3.10 36.35
N CYS A 76 31.55 1.93 35.89
CA CYS A 76 30.82 0.95 36.70
C CYS A 76 31.73 0.11 37.63
N ALA A 77 32.96 0.56 37.88
CA ALA A 77 33.92 -0.17 38.69
C ALA A 77 33.46 -0.25 40.15
N GLY A 78 33.18 -1.47 40.63
CA GLY A 78 32.73 -1.70 42.02
C GLY A 78 31.21 -1.74 42.22
N GLY A 79 30.43 -1.85 41.14
CA GLY A 79 28.97 -2.05 41.20
C GLY A 79 28.16 -0.75 41.33
N SER A 80 28.80 0.40 41.20
CA SER A 80 28.16 1.72 41.07
C SER A 80 28.69 2.37 39.80
N CYS A 81 27.79 2.80 38.91
CA CYS A 81 28.14 3.56 37.71
C CYS A 81 28.07 5.06 38.01
N ASN A 82 29.09 5.82 37.62
CA ASN A 82 29.21 7.25 37.96
C ASN A 82 28.91 8.20 36.79
N ALA A 83 28.68 7.65 35.60
CA ALA A 83 28.27 8.39 34.42
C ALA A 83 27.13 7.66 33.72
N GLU A 84 26.15 8.42 33.23
CA GLU A 84 24.99 7.92 32.51
C GLU A 84 24.76 8.77 31.26
N ALA A 85 24.39 8.13 30.17
CA ALA A 85 23.92 8.73 28.94
C ALA A 85 22.65 8.03 28.49
N LEU A 86 21.64 8.80 28.12
CA LEU A 86 20.38 8.30 27.59
C LEU A 86 20.26 8.75 26.13
N VAL A 87 20.03 7.79 25.24
CA VAL A 87 19.73 8.04 23.83
C VAL A 87 18.36 7.47 23.55
N SER A 88 17.48 8.26 22.96
CA SER A 88 16.21 7.77 22.43
C SER A 88 16.15 7.96 20.94
N GLU A 89 15.78 6.92 20.21
CA GLU A 89 15.48 7.00 18.80
C GLU A 89 14.05 6.51 18.56
N GLN A 90 13.29 7.27 17.78
CA GLN A 90 11.94 6.90 17.40
C GLN A 90 11.95 6.40 15.96
N VAL A 91 11.38 5.22 15.77
CA VAL A 91 11.29 4.55 14.49
C VAL A 91 9.83 4.20 14.27
N SER A 92 9.24 4.62 13.16
CA SER A 92 7.85 4.28 12.80
C SER A 92 7.86 3.39 11.57
N ASN A 93 6.84 2.55 11.41
CA ASN A 93 6.58 2.03 10.08
C ASN A 93 6.04 3.19 9.24
N PHE A 94 6.77 3.52 8.18
CA PHE A 94 6.25 4.36 7.14
C PHE A 94 5.84 3.42 6.03
N GLY A 95 4.62 3.57 5.53
CA GLY A 95 4.20 2.85 4.34
C GLY A 95 5.21 3.05 3.20
N ALA A 96 5.27 2.08 2.26
CA ALA A 96 6.07 2.24 1.04
C ALA A 96 5.75 3.58 0.39
N ALA A 97 4.48 3.96 0.43
CA ALA A 97 4.03 5.30 0.22
C ALA A 97 4.64 6.23 1.28
N ALA A 98 5.85 6.78 1.09
CA ALA A 98 6.43 7.77 2.01
C ALA A 98 5.60 9.07 2.07
N GLY A 99 4.58 9.20 1.21
CA GLY A 99 3.50 10.20 1.29
C GLY A 99 2.27 9.79 2.12
N GLY A 100 2.24 8.60 2.74
CA GLY A 100 1.19 8.14 3.65
C GLY A 100 -0.19 7.92 3.00
N ARG A 101 -0.26 7.88 1.67
CA ARG A 101 -1.53 7.78 0.92
C ARG A 101 -1.71 6.36 0.40
N ALA A 102 -2.41 5.54 1.18
CA ALA A 102 -3.06 4.38 0.59
C ALA A 102 -3.97 4.86 -0.56
N PRO A 103 -4.02 4.16 -1.70
CA PRO A 103 -4.96 4.48 -2.75
C PRO A 103 -6.39 4.36 -2.26
N ASN A 104 -7.15 5.45 -2.37
CA ASN A 104 -8.57 5.49 -2.04
C ASN A 104 -9.47 5.16 -3.22
N VAL A 105 -8.90 5.03 -4.43
CA VAL A 105 -9.64 4.73 -5.65
C VAL A 105 -9.20 3.35 -6.14
N PRO A 106 -10.14 2.46 -6.52
CA PRO A 106 -9.81 1.11 -6.96
C PRO A 106 -8.91 1.11 -8.20
N LEU A 107 -9.20 1.94 -9.19
CA LEU A 107 -8.37 2.08 -10.39
C LEU A 107 -7.95 3.54 -10.62
N THR A 108 -6.65 3.80 -10.55
CA THR A 108 -6.05 5.07 -10.97
C THR A 108 -5.26 4.84 -12.25
N THR A 109 -5.47 5.63 -13.30
CA THR A 109 -4.77 5.41 -14.58
C THR A 109 -4.46 6.71 -15.33
N LYS A 110 -3.30 6.73 -16.00
CA LYS A 110 -2.90 7.77 -16.97
C LYS A 110 -3.09 7.37 -18.44
N SER A 111 -3.55 6.14 -18.69
CA SER A 111 -3.79 5.58 -20.02
C SER A 111 -5.23 5.13 -20.20
N SER A 112 -5.76 5.28 -21.41
CA SER A 112 -7.09 4.80 -21.79
C SER A 112 -7.23 3.28 -21.69
N PHE A 113 -8.45 2.81 -21.45
CA PHE A 113 -8.75 1.38 -21.52
C PHE A 113 -8.51 0.85 -22.93
N PRO A 114 -7.93 -0.36 -23.08
CA PRO A 114 -7.69 -0.93 -24.38
C PRO A 114 -8.99 -1.30 -25.09
N PRO A 115 -9.03 -1.27 -26.43
CA PRO A 115 -10.18 -1.68 -27.23
C PRO A 115 -10.43 -3.21 -27.22
N SER A 116 -9.63 -3.96 -26.47
CA SER A 116 -9.66 -5.43 -26.39
C SER A 116 -10.10 -5.87 -25.00
N GLY A 117 -10.94 -6.91 -24.91
CA GLY A 117 -11.38 -7.51 -23.65
C GLY A 117 -12.29 -6.58 -22.84
N THR A 118 -12.51 -6.94 -21.58
CA THR A 118 -13.40 -6.20 -20.66
C THR A 118 -12.67 -5.87 -19.36
N ALA A 119 -12.95 -4.69 -18.77
CA ALA A 119 -12.58 -4.39 -17.39
C ALA A 119 -13.81 -4.24 -16.49
N GLU A 120 -13.74 -4.73 -15.26
CA GLU A 120 -14.79 -4.56 -14.25
C GLU A 120 -14.18 -3.95 -13.00
N VAL A 121 -14.76 -2.87 -12.48
CA VAL A 121 -14.24 -2.17 -11.31
C VAL A 121 -15.33 -1.99 -10.27
N VAL A 122 -15.14 -2.56 -9.08
CA VAL A 122 -16.06 -2.39 -7.96
C VAL A 122 -15.66 -1.13 -7.20
N ALA A 123 -16.61 -0.20 -7.06
CA ALA A 123 -16.38 1.12 -6.51
C ALA A 123 -15.95 1.09 -5.03
N ASN A 124 -15.14 2.08 -4.63
CA ASN A 124 -15.06 2.46 -3.22
C ASN A 124 -16.26 3.35 -2.88
N PRO A 125 -17.21 2.93 -2.02
CA PRO A 125 -18.41 3.68 -1.71
C PRO A 125 -18.18 5.02 -1.01
N ASN A 126 -16.98 5.26 -0.46
CA ASN A 126 -16.65 6.44 0.32
C ASN A 126 -15.47 7.26 -0.23
N ALA A 127 -15.00 6.96 -1.44
CA ALA A 127 -13.80 7.60 -2.00
C ALA A 127 -13.97 9.11 -2.24
N GLY A 128 -15.16 9.57 -2.62
CA GLY A 128 -15.49 11.00 -2.78
C GLY A 128 -15.95 11.67 -1.48
N GLY A 129 -15.85 10.98 -0.35
CA GLY A 129 -16.52 11.29 0.91
C GLY A 129 -17.62 10.28 1.23
N VAL A 130 -18.18 10.37 2.44
CA VAL A 130 -19.19 9.42 2.94
C VAL A 130 -20.37 9.30 1.97
N GLY A 131 -20.58 8.10 1.42
CA GLY A 131 -21.66 7.78 0.50
C GLY A 131 -21.48 8.29 -0.94
N VAL A 132 -20.26 8.69 -1.32
CA VAL A 132 -19.93 9.08 -2.70
C VAL A 132 -18.98 8.04 -3.31
N PRO A 133 -19.52 7.12 -4.14
CA PRO A 133 -18.70 6.07 -4.74
C PRO A 133 -17.73 6.64 -5.78
N VAL A 134 -16.49 6.15 -5.79
CA VAL A 134 -15.53 6.35 -6.89
C VAL A 134 -14.90 5.02 -7.28
N SER A 135 -14.95 4.72 -8.56
CA SER A 135 -14.40 3.50 -9.17
C SER A 135 -13.09 3.78 -9.89
N VAL A 136 -13.05 4.84 -10.69
CA VAL A 136 -11.91 5.14 -11.56
C VAL A 136 -11.54 6.62 -11.45
N TRP A 137 -10.25 6.88 -11.23
CA TRP A 137 -9.66 8.21 -11.30
C TRP A 137 -8.70 8.28 -12.47
N MET A 138 -9.03 9.12 -13.44
CA MET A 138 -8.41 9.13 -14.75
C MET A 138 -7.83 10.50 -15.09
N ASN A 139 -6.65 10.50 -15.71
CA ASN A 139 -5.97 11.71 -16.15
C ASN A 139 -6.76 12.49 -17.22
N ALA A 140 -7.17 13.71 -16.91
CA ALA A 140 -7.62 14.71 -17.88
C ALA A 140 -6.79 16.00 -17.85
N ASN A 141 -5.62 15.94 -17.22
CA ASN A 141 -4.70 17.06 -17.16
C ASN A 141 -3.90 17.17 -18.46
N ALA A 142 -4.30 18.11 -19.31
CA ALA A 142 -3.63 18.40 -20.58
C ALA A 142 -2.22 19.01 -20.42
N SER A 143 -1.82 19.39 -19.21
CA SER A 143 -0.52 19.98 -18.93
C SER A 143 0.57 18.94 -18.64
N CYS A 144 0.20 17.66 -18.50
CA CYS A 144 1.16 16.62 -18.18
C CYS A 144 2.01 16.25 -19.41
N PRO A 145 3.36 16.25 -19.29
CA PRO A 145 4.24 16.04 -20.43
C PRO A 145 4.17 14.63 -21.02
N ASN A 146 3.77 13.63 -20.22
CA ASN A 146 3.79 12.20 -20.58
C ASN A 146 2.44 11.50 -20.36
N GLY A 147 1.32 12.22 -20.43
CA GLY A 147 -0.02 11.64 -20.24
C GLY A 147 -1.01 12.24 -21.22
N ALA A 148 -1.58 11.42 -22.09
CA ALA A 148 -2.71 11.86 -22.88
C ALA A 148 -3.93 12.04 -21.95
N VAL A 149 -4.77 13.03 -22.26
CA VAL A 149 -6.11 13.11 -21.69
C VAL A 149 -6.84 11.82 -22.05
N ILE A 150 -7.32 11.11 -21.04
CA ILE A 150 -7.98 9.83 -21.20
C ILE A 150 -9.39 10.04 -21.77
N ASP A 151 -9.74 9.21 -22.75
CA ASP A 151 -11.08 9.08 -23.27
C ASP A 151 -11.76 7.84 -22.67
N PRO A 152 -12.74 8.00 -21.76
CA PRO A 152 -13.44 6.88 -21.15
C PRO A 152 -14.35 6.12 -22.13
N SER A 153 -14.61 6.65 -23.34
CA SER A 153 -15.41 5.98 -24.37
C SER A 153 -14.71 4.83 -25.09
N SER A 154 -13.42 4.63 -24.78
CA SER A 154 -12.61 3.57 -25.37
C SER A 154 -12.67 2.28 -24.54
N GLY A 155 -12.56 1.14 -25.23
CA GLY A 155 -12.60 -0.18 -24.59
C GLY A 155 -14.00 -0.67 -24.25
N SER A 156 -14.06 -1.83 -23.60
CA SER A 156 -15.27 -2.31 -22.94
C SER A 156 -14.99 -2.43 -21.45
N TRP A 157 -15.81 -1.79 -20.63
CA TRP A 157 -15.64 -1.80 -19.19
C TRP A 157 -16.97 -1.49 -18.48
N ALA A 158 -17.08 -1.92 -17.22
CA ALA A 158 -18.22 -1.64 -16.36
C ALA A 158 -17.78 -1.42 -14.91
N THR A 159 -18.55 -0.63 -14.18
CA THR A 159 -18.36 -0.39 -12.75
C THR A 159 -19.64 -0.69 -11.98
N CYS A 160 -19.53 -1.15 -10.75
CA CYS A 160 -20.66 -1.50 -9.91
C CYS A 160 -20.37 -1.28 -8.42
N GLU A 161 -21.40 -1.26 -7.56
CA GLU A 161 -21.16 -1.26 -6.11
C GLU A 161 -20.88 -2.69 -5.62
N MET A 162 -20.45 -2.80 -4.36
CA MET A 162 -20.04 -4.07 -3.77
C MET A 162 -21.17 -5.08 -3.66
N ASN A 163 -22.39 -4.63 -3.38
CA ASN A 163 -23.57 -5.48 -3.22
C ASN A 163 -24.01 -6.11 -4.55
N GLU A 164 -23.89 -5.40 -5.67
CA GLU A 164 -24.12 -5.98 -7.00
C GLU A 164 -23.03 -7.00 -7.33
N TRP A 165 -21.78 -6.70 -6.99
CA TRP A 165 -20.67 -7.61 -7.26
C TRP A 165 -20.80 -8.96 -6.53
N TYR A 166 -20.99 -8.93 -5.21
CA TYR A 166 -21.05 -10.15 -4.39
C TYR A 166 -22.42 -10.83 -4.43
N GLU A 167 -23.45 -10.18 -4.99
CA GLU A 167 -24.86 -10.58 -4.91
C GLU A 167 -25.35 -10.77 -3.46
N THR A 168 -24.67 -10.15 -2.50
CA THR A 168 -24.94 -10.24 -1.06
C THR A 168 -24.77 -8.89 -0.37
N GLU A 169 -25.49 -8.68 0.74
CA GLU A 169 -25.41 -7.44 1.53
C GLU A 169 -24.11 -7.30 2.36
N ALA A 170 -23.30 -8.36 2.42
CA ALA A 170 -22.05 -8.38 3.17
C ALA A 170 -20.90 -8.90 2.31
N ILE A 171 -19.71 -8.35 2.56
CA ILE A 171 -18.45 -8.83 1.98
C ILE A 171 -18.10 -10.18 2.63
N PRO A 172 -17.78 -11.24 1.87
CA PRO A 172 -17.30 -12.50 2.41
C PRO A 172 -16.05 -12.36 3.29
N ASP A 173 -15.89 -13.22 4.30
CA ASP A 173 -14.76 -13.17 5.24
C ASP A 173 -13.39 -13.33 4.53
N ASP A 174 -13.34 -14.13 3.46
CA ASP A 174 -12.15 -14.33 2.64
C ASP A 174 -11.99 -13.27 1.54
N VAL A 175 -12.91 -12.31 1.47
CA VAL A 175 -13.00 -11.23 0.48
C VAL A 175 -13.22 -11.74 -0.96
N ALA A 176 -13.06 -13.04 -1.20
CA ALA A 176 -13.10 -13.60 -2.52
C ALA A 176 -14.53 -13.70 -3.03
N CYS A 177 -14.69 -13.59 -4.34
CA CYS A 177 -15.97 -13.87 -4.98
C CYS A 177 -16.41 -15.33 -4.70
N PRO A 178 -17.61 -15.56 -4.12
CA PRO A 178 -18.09 -16.91 -3.80
C PRO A 178 -18.68 -17.67 -5.02
N GLY A 179 -18.79 -17.02 -6.19
CA GLY A 179 -19.49 -17.55 -7.35
C GLY A 179 -19.17 -16.82 -8.66
N ASN A 180 -20.20 -16.47 -9.44
CA ASN A 180 -20.05 -15.74 -10.71
C ASN A 180 -20.23 -14.23 -10.50
N CYS A 181 -19.32 -13.60 -9.76
CA CYS A 181 -19.37 -12.15 -9.56
C CYS A 181 -19.01 -11.43 -10.87
N SER A 182 -19.80 -10.41 -11.19
CA SER A 182 -19.57 -9.55 -12.36
C SER A 182 -20.27 -8.22 -12.17
N CYS A 183 -19.78 -7.17 -12.83
CA CYS A 183 -20.53 -5.92 -12.93
C CYS A 183 -21.50 -6.02 -14.12
N SER A 184 -22.72 -6.53 -13.87
CA SER A 184 -23.74 -6.65 -14.92
C SER A 184 -24.15 -5.26 -15.43
N SER A 185 -24.35 -5.11 -16.75
CA SER A 185 -24.69 -3.81 -17.34
C SER A 185 -26.07 -3.28 -16.93
N SER A 186 -26.96 -4.12 -16.41
CA SER A 186 -28.27 -3.69 -15.89
C SER A 186 -28.18 -2.91 -14.58
N GLU A 187 -27.14 -3.16 -13.80
CA GLU A 187 -26.95 -2.59 -12.45
C GLU A 187 -25.60 -1.87 -12.32
N ALA A 188 -24.90 -1.68 -13.45
CA ALA A 188 -23.65 -0.94 -13.50
C ALA A 188 -23.89 0.55 -13.24
N LEU A 189 -23.01 1.16 -12.43
CA LEU A 189 -22.98 2.60 -12.19
C LEU A 189 -22.55 3.35 -13.45
N SER A 190 -21.46 2.86 -14.06
CA SER A 190 -20.92 3.34 -15.32
C SER A 190 -20.52 2.16 -16.19
N TYR A 191 -20.66 2.29 -17.50
CA TYR A 191 -20.15 1.29 -18.43
C TYR A 191 -19.91 1.86 -19.81
N THR A 192 -19.05 1.18 -20.56
CA THR A 192 -18.91 1.31 -22.02
C THR A 192 -18.95 -0.09 -22.62
N GLU A 193 -19.90 -0.32 -23.53
CA GLU A 193 -20.02 -1.55 -24.30
C GLU A 193 -20.28 -1.18 -25.77
N ALA A 194 -19.30 -1.43 -26.63
CA ALA A 194 -19.30 -1.03 -28.04
C ALA A 194 -19.60 0.48 -28.24
N ASN A 195 -20.80 0.83 -28.71
CA ASN A 195 -21.22 2.24 -28.95
C ASN A 195 -22.18 2.76 -27.88
N ASN A 196 -22.45 1.98 -26.83
CA ASN A 196 -23.33 2.39 -25.73
C ASN A 196 -22.48 2.68 -24.50
N HIS A 197 -22.61 3.90 -23.98
CA HIS A 197 -21.81 4.38 -22.86
C HIS A 197 -22.68 5.18 -21.90
N THR A 198 -22.58 4.83 -20.62
CA THR A 198 -23.21 5.54 -19.51
C THR A 198 -22.10 5.92 -18.54
N TYR A 199 -21.95 7.23 -18.31
CA TYR A 199 -21.00 7.76 -17.33
C TYR A 199 -21.79 8.20 -16.09
N GLY A 200 -21.58 7.48 -15.00
CA GLY A 200 -22.06 7.78 -13.67
C GLY A 200 -21.11 8.73 -12.91
N ILE A 201 -21.47 8.99 -11.66
CA ILE A 201 -20.72 9.89 -10.76
C ILE A 201 -19.41 9.27 -10.25
N ASP A 202 -19.24 7.97 -10.42
CA ASP A 202 -18.12 7.17 -9.89
C ASP A 202 -16.86 7.24 -10.77
N LEU A 203 -16.93 7.93 -11.91
CA LEU A 203 -15.80 8.18 -12.80
C LEU A 203 -15.32 9.62 -12.68
N ILE A 204 -14.08 9.78 -12.24
CA ILE A 204 -13.49 11.09 -12.05
C ILE A 204 -12.43 11.33 -13.12
N SER A 205 -12.81 12.11 -14.12
CA SER A 205 -11.89 12.67 -15.12
C SER A 205 -11.34 14.00 -14.61
N ASP A 206 -10.10 14.00 -14.14
CA ASP A 206 -9.55 15.09 -13.34
C ASP A 206 -8.60 15.98 -14.16
N THR A 207 -8.92 17.27 -14.26
CA THR A 207 -8.08 18.25 -14.96
C THR A 207 -6.85 18.67 -14.19
N ASP A 208 -6.85 18.46 -12.86
CA ASP A 208 -5.74 18.72 -11.95
C ASP A 208 -5.01 17.43 -11.57
N PHE A 209 -5.22 16.35 -12.35
CA PHE A 209 -4.57 15.06 -12.12
C PHE A 209 -3.04 15.21 -12.01
N PRO A 210 -2.41 14.61 -11.00
CA PRO A 210 -0.98 14.76 -10.76
C PRO A 210 -0.17 14.13 -11.90
N CYS A 211 0.72 14.91 -12.51
CA CYS A 211 1.57 14.41 -13.60
C CYS A 211 2.64 13.41 -13.14
N ASP A 212 2.96 13.41 -11.86
CA ASP A 212 3.86 12.46 -11.23
C ASP A 212 3.06 11.63 -10.21
N LEU A 213 2.48 10.52 -10.68
CA LEU A 213 1.76 9.58 -9.81
C LEU A 213 2.70 8.91 -8.81
N PHE A 214 3.96 8.71 -9.19
CA PHE A 214 4.96 8.17 -8.30
C PHE A 214 5.17 9.11 -7.10
N GLN A 215 5.36 10.41 -7.33
CA GLN A 215 5.43 11.41 -6.26
C GLN A 215 4.12 11.52 -5.47
N PHE A 216 2.96 11.42 -6.12
CA PHE A 216 1.68 11.52 -5.43
C PHE A 216 1.47 10.42 -4.39
N TYR A 217 1.79 9.17 -4.73
CA TYR A 217 1.62 8.04 -3.85
C TYR A 217 2.82 7.84 -2.92
N PHE A 218 4.04 7.92 -3.46
CA PHE A 218 5.25 7.65 -2.71
C PHE A 218 5.83 8.87 -2.00
N GLY A 219 5.36 10.09 -2.25
CA GLY A 219 5.93 11.32 -1.69
C GLY A 219 7.35 11.63 -2.17
N ILE A 220 7.90 10.80 -3.06
CA ILE A 220 9.26 10.87 -3.57
C ILE A 220 9.17 11.18 -5.07
N PRO A 221 9.86 12.20 -5.58
CA PRO A 221 9.86 12.50 -7.01
C PRO A 221 10.25 11.27 -7.82
N ARG A 222 9.62 11.07 -8.98
CA ARG A 222 9.91 9.95 -9.87
C ARG A 222 11.38 9.80 -10.23
N SER A 223 12.13 10.90 -10.32
CA SER A 223 13.57 10.88 -10.58
C SER A 223 14.41 10.20 -9.48
N GLU A 224 13.84 10.02 -8.29
CA GLU A 224 14.47 9.42 -7.11
C GLU A 224 13.85 8.05 -6.75
N TYR A 225 13.24 7.38 -7.73
CA TYR A 225 12.55 6.10 -7.57
C TYR A 225 13.42 5.00 -6.92
N GLU A 226 14.73 5.07 -7.11
CA GLU A 226 15.71 4.17 -6.48
C GLU A 226 15.60 4.15 -4.95
N THR A 227 15.10 5.23 -4.33
CA THR A 227 14.80 5.28 -2.89
C THR A 227 13.72 4.27 -2.52
N VAL A 228 12.63 4.21 -3.32
CA VAL A 228 11.52 3.26 -3.11
C VAL A 228 11.97 1.83 -3.36
N LYS A 229 12.74 1.65 -4.43
CA LYS A 229 13.35 0.36 -4.77
C LYS A 229 14.29 -0.14 -3.67
N GLY A 230 15.04 0.75 -3.02
CA GLY A 230 16.04 0.41 -2.01
C GLY A 230 15.48 -0.23 -0.73
N TYR A 231 14.25 0.07 -0.33
CA TYR A 231 13.58 -0.59 0.81
C TYR A 231 12.56 -1.67 0.40
N SER A 232 12.45 -1.95 -0.90
CA SER A 232 11.55 -2.98 -1.44
C SER A 232 12.30 -4.31 -1.65
N GLN A 233 11.57 -5.43 -1.62
CA GLN A 233 12.14 -6.70 -2.07
C GLN A 233 12.25 -6.72 -3.60
N ILE A 234 13.48 -6.63 -4.12
CA ILE A 234 13.72 -6.60 -5.55
C ILE A 234 13.59 -8.01 -6.14
N LEU A 235 12.72 -8.14 -7.14
CA LEU A 235 12.49 -9.35 -7.92
C LEU A 235 12.82 -9.10 -9.40
N SER A 236 13.39 -10.11 -10.06
CA SER A 236 13.58 -10.11 -11.51
C SER A 236 12.40 -10.73 -12.28
N SER A 237 11.48 -11.38 -11.55
CA SER A 237 10.27 -12.00 -12.08
C SER A 237 9.27 -12.22 -10.94
N CYS A 238 8.01 -12.49 -11.28
CA CYS A 238 6.94 -12.68 -10.30
C CYS A 238 6.68 -14.15 -9.91
N ASP A 239 7.54 -15.07 -10.36
CA ASP A 239 7.39 -16.52 -10.13
C ASP A 239 7.50 -16.94 -8.65
N SER A 240 8.16 -16.12 -7.82
CA SER A 240 8.30 -16.37 -6.39
C SER A 240 7.12 -15.88 -5.56
N LEU A 241 6.16 -15.18 -6.16
CA LEU A 241 5.00 -14.64 -5.46
C LEU A 241 3.95 -15.73 -5.22
N GLY A 242 3.34 -15.70 -4.04
CA GLY A 242 2.35 -16.67 -3.61
C GLY A 242 1.45 -16.16 -2.49
N PRO A 243 0.61 -17.02 -1.89
CA PRO A 243 -0.38 -16.60 -0.89
C PRO A 243 0.26 -16.06 0.41
N ASP A 244 1.50 -16.48 0.72
CA ASP A 244 2.25 -16.02 1.89
C ASP A 244 3.09 -14.76 1.62
N SER A 245 3.07 -14.23 0.38
CA SER A 245 3.77 -13.00 0.05
C SER A 245 3.13 -11.81 0.75
N ALA A 246 3.92 -11.03 1.46
CA ALA A 246 3.49 -9.81 2.14
C ALA A 246 4.56 -8.72 2.04
N GLY A 247 4.16 -7.46 2.21
CA GLY A 247 5.06 -6.30 2.15
C GLY A 247 5.27 -5.78 0.73
N ILE A 248 6.38 -5.07 0.50
CA ILE A 248 6.64 -4.35 -0.75
C ILE A 248 7.57 -5.14 -1.65
N TYR A 249 7.14 -5.36 -2.89
CA TYR A 249 7.94 -5.97 -3.94
C TYR A 249 8.20 -4.96 -5.04
N TRP A 250 9.45 -4.90 -5.50
CA TRP A 250 9.84 -4.14 -6.68
C TRP A 250 10.25 -5.10 -7.78
N VAL A 251 9.54 -5.13 -8.89
CA VAL A 251 9.85 -6.02 -10.01
C VAL A 251 10.52 -5.22 -11.11
N THR A 252 11.71 -5.67 -11.51
CA THR A 252 12.51 -5.10 -12.60
C THR A 252 12.73 -6.13 -13.71
N GLY A 253 13.12 -5.69 -14.89
CA GLY A 253 13.44 -6.54 -16.03
C GLY A 253 12.34 -6.56 -17.10
N SER A 254 12.35 -7.59 -17.95
CA SER A 254 11.48 -7.61 -19.14
C SER A 254 10.06 -8.10 -18.85
N SER A 255 9.82 -8.86 -17.77
CA SER A 255 8.52 -9.47 -17.54
C SER A 255 8.23 -9.79 -16.05
N CYS A 256 7.05 -9.38 -15.58
CA CYS A 256 6.41 -9.86 -14.36
C CYS A 256 5.18 -10.69 -14.76
N GLN A 257 5.21 -12.01 -14.62
CA GLN A 257 4.07 -12.86 -14.94
C GLN A 257 3.47 -13.46 -13.67
N ILE A 258 2.17 -13.21 -13.43
CA ILE A 258 1.39 -13.94 -12.44
C ILE A 258 0.70 -15.10 -13.15
N ASN A 259 1.04 -16.32 -12.75
CA ASN A 259 0.57 -17.54 -13.41
C ASN A 259 -0.93 -17.78 -13.16
N SER A 260 -1.52 -18.63 -14.00
CA SER A 260 -2.93 -18.96 -13.89
C SER A 260 -3.28 -19.61 -12.56
N ASN A 261 -4.40 -19.20 -11.96
CA ASN A 261 -4.86 -19.67 -10.65
C ASN A 261 -3.86 -19.44 -9.50
N THR A 262 -2.94 -18.49 -9.66
CA THR A 262 -2.00 -18.09 -8.61
C THR A 262 -2.63 -17.03 -7.73
N LYS A 263 -2.62 -17.27 -6.42
CA LYS A 263 -2.98 -16.27 -5.41
C LYS A 263 -1.70 -15.59 -4.92
N VAL A 264 -1.70 -14.26 -4.87
CA VAL A 264 -0.60 -13.44 -4.37
C VAL A 264 -1.07 -12.63 -3.17
N GLY A 265 -0.44 -12.86 -2.03
CA GLY A 265 -0.86 -12.31 -0.74
C GLY A 265 -2.19 -12.88 -0.25
N SER A 266 -2.68 -12.27 0.83
CA SER A 266 -3.95 -12.64 1.45
C SER A 266 -4.62 -11.41 2.08
N PRO A 267 -5.91 -11.47 2.47
CA PRO A 267 -6.57 -10.37 3.16
C PRO A 267 -5.87 -9.93 4.46
N GLY A 268 -5.23 -10.88 5.16
CA GLY A 268 -4.48 -10.60 6.40
C GLY A 268 -3.05 -10.10 6.17
N ALA A 269 -2.46 -10.44 5.03
CA ALA A 269 -1.09 -10.09 4.67
C ALA A 269 -1.02 -9.71 3.18
N PRO A 270 -1.49 -8.50 2.81
CA PRO A 270 -1.52 -8.08 1.42
C PRO A 270 -0.15 -7.59 0.93
N VAL A 271 -0.01 -7.49 -0.39
CA VAL A 271 1.22 -7.03 -1.05
C VAL A 271 1.09 -5.61 -1.59
N MET A 272 2.21 -4.88 -1.60
CA MET A 272 2.39 -3.75 -2.50
C MET A 272 3.33 -4.19 -3.62
N LEU A 273 2.76 -4.49 -4.79
CA LEU A 273 3.52 -4.98 -5.94
C LEU A 273 3.79 -3.81 -6.89
N ILE A 274 5.01 -3.29 -6.86
CA ILE A 274 5.48 -2.25 -7.78
C ILE A 274 6.17 -2.96 -8.95
N SER A 275 5.55 -2.90 -10.13
CA SER A 275 6.11 -3.47 -11.35
C SER A 275 6.65 -2.37 -12.25
N ALA A 276 7.97 -2.33 -12.36
CA ALA A 276 8.71 -1.53 -13.33
C ALA A 276 9.18 -2.38 -14.54
N ALA A 277 8.63 -3.60 -14.69
CA ALA A 277 8.94 -4.47 -15.79
C ALA A 277 8.28 -4.00 -17.09
N THR A 278 8.91 -4.33 -18.24
CA THR A 278 8.35 -4.00 -19.57
C THR A 278 6.92 -4.54 -19.74
N GLU A 279 6.69 -5.81 -19.40
CA GLU A 279 5.35 -6.41 -19.44
C GLU A 279 4.97 -6.97 -18.06
N THR A 280 3.84 -6.51 -17.52
CA THR A 280 3.20 -7.11 -16.34
C THR A 280 1.97 -7.89 -16.78
N ARG A 281 2.03 -9.21 -16.70
CA ARG A 281 0.98 -10.11 -17.21
C ARG A 281 0.24 -10.81 -16.09
N LEU A 282 -1.08 -10.63 -16.06
CA LEU A 282 -2.00 -11.39 -15.22
C LEU A 282 -2.69 -12.47 -16.05
N ASN A 283 -2.52 -13.74 -15.68
CA ASN A 283 -3.17 -14.86 -16.37
C ASN A 283 -4.47 -15.29 -15.68
N GLY A 284 -5.28 -16.09 -16.38
CA GLY A 284 -6.63 -16.44 -15.92
C GLY A 284 -6.63 -17.17 -14.58
N GLY A 285 -7.54 -16.77 -13.69
CA GLY A 285 -7.65 -17.21 -12.30
C GLY A 285 -6.64 -16.57 -11.34
N ALA A 286 -5.77 -15.66 -11.81
CA ALA A 286 -4.85 -14.97 -10.90
C ALA A 286 -5.63 -14.05 -9.95
N GLU A 287 -5.31 -14.12 -8.67
CA GLU A 287 -5.88 -13.30 -7.61
C GLU A 287 -4.77 -12.58 -6.87
N ILE A 288 -4.83 -11.25 -6.77
CA ILE A 288 -3.86 -10.44 -6.02
C ILE A 288 -4.61 -9.75 -4.89
N TYR A 289 -4.16 -9.94 -3.66
CA TYR A 289 -4.65 -9.20 -2.51
C TYR A 289 -3.64 -8.09 -2.19
N GLY A 290 -3.96 -6.86 -2.59
CA GLY A 290 -3.11 -5.70 -2.32
C GLY A 290 -3.22 -4.57 -3.32
N THR A 291 -2.12 -3.82 -3.44
CA THR A 291 -1.98 -2.69 -4.36
C THR A 291 -0.99 -3.04 -5.46
N LEU A 292 -1.44 -3.00 -6.71
CA LEU A 292 -0.61 -3.18 -7.90
C LEU A 292 -0.24 -1.81 -8.48
N PHE A 293 1.03 -1.45 -8.46
CA PHE A 293 1.55 -0.20 -9.03
C PHE A 293 2.36 -0.51 -10.29
N ILE A 294 1.82 -0.20 -11.47
CA ILE A 294 2.51 -0.35 -12.75
C ILE A 294 3.20 0.96 -13.08
N THR A 295 4.49 0.93 -13.36
CA THR A 295 5.26 2.16 -13.55
C THR A 295 6.25 2.07 -14.69
N ASP A 296 6.32 3.13 -15.49
CA ASP A 296 7.24 3.29 -16.61
C ASP A 296 8.56 3.99 -16.21
N VAL A 297 8.93 3.96 -14.93
CA VAL A 297 10.17 4.57 -14.39
C VAL A 297 11.45 3.96 -14.93
N GLU A 298 11.48 2.63 -15.10
CA GLU A 298 12.65 1.91 -15.63
C GLU A 298 12.53 1.65 -17.13
N ASP A 299 11.31 1.42 -17.62
CA ASP A 299 11.00 1.22 -19.04
C ASP A 299 9.79 2.06 -19.44
N SER A 300 9.97 2.97 -20.41
CA SER A 300 8.90 3.80 -20.97
C SER A 300 7.75 2.99 -21.62
N ALA A 301 7.98 1.71 -21.92
CA ALA A 301 7.01 0.82 -22.52
C ALA A 301 6.32 -0.10 -21.49
N ALA A 302 6.50 0.13 -20.18
CA ALA A 302 5.88 -0.68 -19.13
C ALA A 302 4.36 -0.76 -19.31
N GLU A 303 3.85 -1.97 -19.50
CA GLU A 303 2.43 -2.22 -19.74
C GLU A 303 1.82 -3.28 -18.82
N LEU A 304 0.52 -3.13 -18.56
CA LEU A 304 -0.32 -4.15 -17.92
C LEU A 304 -1.09 -4.94 -18.96
N VAL A 305 -0.89 -6.25 -19.00
CA VAL A 305 -1.57 -7.20 -19.89
C VAL A 305 -2.41 -8.17 -19.06
N SER A 306 -3.67 -8.33 -19.43
CA SER A 306 -4.60 -9.26 -18.79
C SER A 306 -4.99 -10.36 -19.77
N THR A 307 -4.87 -11.62 -19.37
CA THR A 307 -5.26 -12.79 -20.16
C THR A 307 -6.14 -13.71 -19.32
N GLY A 308 -7.33 -14.06 -19.79
CA GLY A 308 -8.37 -14.73 -18.99
C GLY A 308 -9.04 -13.77 -18.00
N THR A 309 -9.79 -14.33 -17.04
CA THR A 309 -10.36 -13.57 -15.93
C THR A 309 -9.36 -13.50 -14.79
N ASN A 310 -8.99 -12.32 -14.31
CA ASN A 310 -8.11 -12.15 -13.14
C ASN A 310 -8.60 -10.99 -12.29
N THR A 311 -8.30 -11.07 -10.99
CA THR A 311 -8.92 -10.21 -9.99
C THR A 311 -7.87 -9.62 -9.06
N VAL A 312 -7.90 -8.31 -8.88
CA VAL A 312 -7.13 -7.61 -7.85
C VAL A 312 -8.10 -7.14 -6.77
N TYR A 313 -7.98 -7.71 -5.57
CA TYR A 313 -8.69 -7.25 -4.38
C TYR A 313 -7.83 -6.18 -3.70
N GLY A 314 -8.30 -4.93 -3.72
CA GLY A 314 -7.55 -3.76 -3.27
C GLY A 314 -7.59 -2.66 -4.31
N SER A 315 -6.43 -2.33 -4.89
CA SER A 315 -6.33 -1.24 -5.86
C SER A 315 -5.25 -1.46 -6.92
N VAL A 316 -5.40 -0.77 -8.05
CA VAL A 316 -4.47 -0.78 -9.16
C VAL A 316 -4.18 0.65 -9.59
N ILE A 317 -2.90 0.99 -9.62
CA ILE A 317 -2.40 2.28 -10.07
C ILE A 317 -1.55 2.04 -11.31
N VAL A 318 -1.91 2.68 -12.41
CA VAL A 318 -1.24 2.53 -13.70
C VAL A 318 -0.58 3.85 -14.06
N ASP A 319 0.66 4.00 -13.60
CA ASP A 319 1.64 4.98 -14.06
C ASP A 319 2.46 4.41 -15.24
N GLY A 320 1.82 3.69 -16.14
CA GLY A 320 2.40 3.13 -17.35
C GLY A 320 1.34 3.08 -18.46
N ILE A 321 1.28 1.96 -19.18
CA ILE A 321 0.28 1.72 -20.22
C ILE A 321 -0.67 0.60 -19.78
N LEU A 322 -1.97 0.83 -19.89
CA LEU A 322 -2.95 -0.24 -19.97
C LEU A 322 -2.82 -0.90 -21.35
N GLY A 323 -2.16 -2.06 -21.38
CA GLY A 323 -1.89 -2.84 -22.58
C GLY A 323 -3.12 -3.59 -23.04
N SER A 324 -2.99 -4.81 -23.56
CA SER A 324 -4.14 -5.58 -24.05
C SER A 324 -4.87 -6.36 -22.95
N TYR A 325 -6.19 -6.46 -23.06
CA TYR A 325 -6.99 -7.46 -22.33
C TYR A 325 -7.53 -8.53 -23.28
N ASN A 326 -7.28 -9.79 -22.93
CA ASN A 326 -7.83 -10.97 -23.59
C ASN A 326 -8.61 -11.78 -22.56
N GLY A 327 -9.77 -11.27 -22.15
CA GLY A 327 -10.57 -11.76 -21.03
C GLY A 327 -11.16 -10.62 -20.22
N THR A 328 -11.32 -10.83 -18.91
CA THR A 328 -11.88 -9.83 -17.98
C THR A 328 -10.84 -9.46 -16.93
N PHE A 329 -10.44 -8.20 -16.90
CA PHE A 329 -9.62 -7.64 -15.83
C PHE A 329 -10.52 -7.07 -14.74
N GLN A 330 -10.42 -7.57 -13.50
CA GLN A 330 -11.32 -7.21 -12.43
C GLN A 330 -10.54 -6.52 -11.30
N VAL A 331 -11.02 -5.37 -10.84
CA VAL A 331 -10.48 -4.68 -9.66
C VAL A 331 -11.60 -4.51 -8.65
N VAL A 332 -11.46 -5.17 -7.51
CA VAL A 332 -12.47 -5.17 -6.46
C VAL A 332 -11.94 -4.37 -5.28
N TRP A 333 -12.57 -3.22 -4.99
CA TRP A 333 -12.18 -2.43 -3.83
C TRP A 333 -12.24 -3.27 -2.54
N ASN A 334 -11.21 -3.14 -1.70
CA ASN A 334 -11.27 -3.60 -0.33
C ASN A 334 -10.42 -2.66 0.54
N GLU A 335 -11.08 -1.92 1.42
CA GLU A 335 -10.44 -0.89 2.25
C GLU A 335 -9.34 -1.46 3.16
N ASN A 336 -9.61 -2.58 3.83
CA ASN A 336 -8.64 -3.20 4.73
C ASN A 336 -7.38 -3.65 3.99
N ILE A 337 -7.55 -4.22 2.79
CA ILE A 337 -6.43 -4.67 1.97
C ILE A 337 -5.64 -3.48 1.39
N ALA A 338 -6.33 -2.49 0.83
CA ALA A 338 -5.68 -1.31 0.23
C ALA A 338 -4.90 -0.50 1.26
N ASN A 339 -5.45 -0.33 2.47
CA ASN A 339 -4.78 0.36 3.57
C ASN A 339 -3.55 -0.41 4.07
N LYS A 340 -3.69 -1.72 4.32
CA LYS A 340 -2.57 -2.56 4.79
C LYS A 340 -1.47 -2.73 3.76
N ALA A 341 -1.81 -2.78 2.47
CA ALA A 341 -0.83 -2.82 1.39
C ALA A 341 0.01 -1.53 1.36
N GLY A 342 -0.63 -0.37 1.56
CA GLY A 342 0.04 0.93 1.61
C GLY A 342 1.02 1.10 2.77
N THR A 343 0.84 0.36 3.88
CA THR A 343 1.58 0.55 5.15
C THR A 343 2.66 -0.49 5.44
N GLY A 344 2.75 -1.57 4.66
CA GLY A 344 3.75 -2.63 4.80
C GLY A 344 5.20 -2.23 4.48
N GLY A 345 5.51 -0.93 4.55
CA GLY A 345 6.83 -0.38 4.28
C GLY A 345 7.73 -0.29 5.50
N GLY A 346 9.02 -0.25 5.21
CA GLY A 346 10.09 -0.37 6.18
C GLY A 346 9.99 0.60 7.37
N LEU A 347 10.79 0.29 8.38
CA LEU A 347 10.96 1.13 9.55
C LEU A 347 11.83 2.34 9.19
N GLY A 348 11.32 3.54 9.40
CA GLY A 348 12.05 4.80 9.19
C GLY A 348 12.16 5.62 10.48
N SER A 349 13.23 6.41 10.61
CA SER A 349 13.41 7.30 11.76
C SER A 349 12.40 8.44 11.73
N VAL A 350 11.75 8.74 12.86
CA VAL A 350 10.91 9.92 13.02
C VAL A 350 11.81 11.12 13.28
N LEU A 351 12.02 11.97 12.25
CA LEU A 351 12.82 13.18 12.37
C LEU A 351 12.18 14.18 13.34
N GLY A 352 12.95 14.65 14.33
CA GLY A 352 12.49 15.60 15.35
C GLY A 352 12.28 15.00 16.75
N GLY A 353 12.47 13.68 16.93
CA GLY A 353 12.33 12.98 18.22
C GLY A 353 13.53 13.05 19.17
N TRP A 354 14.53 13.90 18.92
CA TRP A 354 15.69 14.04 19.83
C TRP A 354 15.25 14.76 21.11
N SER A 355 14.93 14.01 22.17
CA SER A 355 14.78 14.59 23.50
C SER A 355 16.15 14.69 24.18
N ASP A 356 16.86 15.81 23.99
CA ASP A 356 18.03 16.21 24.80
C ASP A 356 17.60 16.82 26.15
N PHE A 357 16.61 16.24 26.81
CA PHE A 357 16.17 16.73 28.11
C PHE A 357 16.14 15.56 29.07
N HIS A 358 16.99 15.65 30.11
CA HIS A 358 16.84 14.91 31.35
C HIS A 358 15.37 14.96 31.78
N ARG A 359 14.64 13.86 31.56
CA ARG A 359 13.53 13.52 32.44
C ARG A 359 14.19 12.82 33.62
N ASP A 360 13.97 13.34 34.82
CA ASP A 360 14.17 12.54 36.02
C ASP A 360 13.18 11.37 35.96
N TRP A 361 13.68 10.14 35.87
CA TRP A 361 12.85 8.93 35.88
C TRP A 361 12.68 8.52 37.35
N GLN A 362 11.45 8.63 37.87
CA GLN A 362 11.00 7.93 39.08
C GLN A 362 9.92 6.93 38.73
#